data_AF-A0A814Z5Z3-F1
#
_entry.id   AF-A0A814Z5Z3-F1
#
_cell.length_a   1.000
_cell.length_b   1.000
_cell.length_c   1.000
_cell.angle_alpha   90.00
_cell.angle_beta   90.00
_cell.angle_gamma   90.00
#
_symmetry.space_group_name_H-M   'P 1'
#
loop_
_entity.id
_entity.type
_entity.pdbx_description
1 polymer ?
#
loop_
_entity_poly.entity_id
_entity_poly.type
_entity_poly.pdbx_seq_one_letter_code
_entity_poly.pdbx_strand_id
1 'polypeptide(L)'
;MSNYDPALRSYQIADETYRIALSPDHPSLAIAQANIGMIYIDKGDFKSAIEITRKSLTTLGISENHPIRGIMHSNIGLAYLRCCDYTLAMENFEKALQIQFVSLPPDHLNIATTYNNIAAIYFESEENYERALENYERALEIQLRCLPSKTDSDIALTYNNIGSIYYRLENYSLALENYKNL
;
A
#
# COMPACT_ATOMS: atom_id res chain seq x y z
N MET A 1 -10.74 16.59 15.12
CA MET A 1 -10.47 17.42 13.93
C MET A 1 -9.24 16.83 13.27
N SER A 2 -9.36 16.24 12.08
CA SER A 2 -8.18 15.60 11.46
C SER A 2 -7.15 16.65 11.03
N ASN A 3 -5.89 16.41 11.38
CA ASN A 3 -4.73 17.27 11.13
C ASN A 3 -4.23 17.23 9.66
N TYR A 4 -5.12 16.95 8.70
CA TYR A 4 -4.73 16.73 7.31
C TYR A 4 -4.44 18.04 6.56
N ASP A 5 -5.09 19.15 6.92
CA ASP A 5 -4.91 20.42 6.22
C ASP A 5 -3.53 21.05 6.47
N PRO A 6 -3.00 21.08 7.71
CA PRO A 6 -1.62 21.52 7.93
C PRO A 6 -0.58 20.62 7.27
N ALA A 7 -0.78 19.29 7.30
CA ALA A 7 0.11 18.33 6.65
C ALA A 7 0.13 18.52 5.12
N LEU A 8 -1.05 18.63 4.50
CA LEU A 8 -1.18 18.87 3.06
C LEU A 8 -0.47 20.16 2.65
N ARG A 9 -0.70 21.25 3.39
CA ARG A 9 -0.06 22.54 3.14
C ARG A 9 1.47 22.44 3.25
N SER A 10 1.98 21.70 4.22
CA SER A 10 3.42 21.53 4.42
C SER A 10 4.06 20.79 3.24
N TYR A 11 3.45 19.71 2.76
CA TYR A 11 3.95 18.99 1.59
C TYR A 11 3.81 19.77 0.28
N GLN A 12 2.76 20.59 0.13
CA GLN A 12 2.61 21.48 -1.03
C GLN A 12 3.72 22.54 -1.09
N ILE A 13 4.05 23.16 0.05
CA ILE A 13 5.18 24.09 0.15
C ILE A 13 6.50 23.38 -0.15
N ALA A 14 6.69 22.15 0.33
CA ALA A 14 7.87 21.36 0.03
C ALA A 14 7.98 21.04 -1.47
N ASP A 15 6.90 20.61 -2.13
CA ASP A 15 6.86 20.35 -3.58
C ASP A 15 7.24 21.60 -4.38
N GLU A 16 6.66 22.77 -4.05
CA GLU A 16 6.99 24.04 -4.70
C GLU A 16 8.46 24.43 -4.53
N THR A 17 8.98 24.30 -3.30
CA THR A 17 10.39 24.58 -3.00
C THR A 17 11.32 23.66 -3.78
N TYR A 18 11.01 22.36 -3.82
CA TYR A 18 11.79 21.37 -4.55
C TYR A 18 11.76 21.61 -6.07
N ARG A 19 10.64 22.04 -6.65
CA ARG A 19 10.56 22.37 -8.08
C ARG A 19 11.49 23.52 -8.49
N ILE A 20 11.75 24.43 -7.57
CA ILE A 20 12.65 25.58 -7.80
C ILE A 20 14.11 25.17 -7.60
N ALA A 21 14.37 24.32 -6.60
CA ALA A 21 15.72 24.03 -6.12
C ALA A 21 16.37 22.78 -6.73
N LEU A 22 15.58 21.82 -7.24
CA LEU A 22 16.04 20.49 -7.62
C LEU A 22 15.75 20.19 -9.09
N SER A 23 16.52 19.26 -9.65
CA SER A 23 16.26 18.73 -10.98
C SER A 23 14.97 17.89 -11.02
N PRO A 24 14.25 17.80 -12.16
CA PRO A 24 12.99 17.07 -12.26
C PRO A 24 13.06 15.55 -12.00
N ASP A 25 14.25 14.97 -12.00
CA ASP A 25 14.54 13.57 -11.68
C ASP A 25 14.89 13.35 -10.20
N HIS A 26 14.97 14.42 -9.40
CA HIS A 26 15.32 14.31 -7.99
C HIS A 26 14.21 13.59 -7.19
N PRO A 27 14.51 12.50 -6.46
CA PRO A 27 13.51 11.67 -5.79
C PRO A 27 12.60 12.41 -4.79
N SER A 28 13.11 13.47 -4.15
CA SER A 28 12.33 14.29 -3.20
C SER A 28 11.04 14.86 -3.78
N LEU A 29 10.98 15.14 -5.10
CA LEU A 29 9.76 15.58 -5.76
C LEU A 29 8.69 14.48 -5.73
N ALA A 30 9.06 13.25 -6.10
CA ALA A 30 8.12 12.12 -6.05
C ALA A 30 7.70 11.78 -4.63
N ILE A 31 8.61 11.87 -3.66
CA ILE A 31 8.28 11.61 -2.25
C ILE A 31 7.22 12.62 -1.78
N ALA A 32 7.40 13.91 -2.07
CA ALA A 32 6.41 14.93 -1.72
C ALA A 32 5.06 14.66 -2.38
N GLN A 33 5.05 14.35 -3.68
CA GLN A 33 3.82 14.07 -4.42
C GLN A 33 3.12 12.77 -3.97
N ALA A 34 3.89 11.72 -3.62
CA ALA A 34 3.36 10.48 -3.07
C ALA A 34 2.69 10.71 -1.71
N ASN A 35 3.28 11.54 -0.85
CA ASN A 35 2.72 11.90 0.45
C ASN A 35 1.45 12.75 0.31
N ILE A 36 1.42 13.70 -0.63
CA ILE A 36 0.20 14.46 -0.95
C ILE A 36 -0.90 13.51 -1.42
N GLY A 37 -0.58 12.56 -2.29
CA GLY A 37 -1.50 11.51 -2.74
C GLY A 37 -2.08 10.71 -1.57
N MET A 38 -1.24 10.28 -0.62
CA MET A 38 -1.68 9.56 0.57
C MET A 38 -2.64 10.39 1.45
N ILE A 39 -2.33 11.68 1.65
CA ILE A 39 -3.22 12.57 2.42
C ILE A 39 -4.60 12.69 1.76
N TYR A 40 -4.66 12.72 0.42
CA TYR A 40 -5.94 12.71 -0.27
C TYR A 40 -6.71 11.39 -0.08
N ILE A 41 -6.03 10.24 -0.05
CA ILE A 41 -6.64 8.95 0.29
C ILE A 41 -7.24 9.00 1.70
N ASP A 42 -6.49 9.52 2.67
CA ASP A 42 -6.95 9.64 4.07
C ASP A 42 -8.16 10.58 4.22
N LYS A 43 -8.24 11.61 3.37
CA LYS A 43 -9.41 12.51 3.28
C LYS A 43 -10.61 11.88 2.55
N GLY A 44 -10.42 10.74 1.89
CA GLY A 44 -11.43 10.13 1.01
C GLY A 44 -11.55 10.77 -0.37
N ASP A 45 -10.64 11.67 -0.75
CA ASP A 45 -10.58 12.24 -2.09
C ASP A 45 -9.66 11.39 -3.00
N PHE A 46 -10.16 10.20 -3.34
CA PHE A 46 -9.41 9.22 -4.13
C PHE A 46 -9.12 9.70 -5.55
N LYS A 47 -9.98 10.55 -6.12
CA LYS A 47 -9.78 11.12 -7.46
C LYS A 47 -8.55 12.02 -7.50
N SER A 48 -8.45 12.95 -6.55
CA SER A 48 -7.28 13.83 -6.45
C SER A 48 -6.00 13.05 -6.13
N ALA A 49 -6.09 12.01 -5.29
CA ALA A 49 -4.97 11.12 -5.00
C ALA A 49 -4.43 10.43 -6.26
N ILE A 50 -5.32 9.86 -7.09
CA ILE A 50 -4.95 9.19 -8.33
C ILE A 50 -4.36 10.19 -9.33
N GLU A 51 -5.00 11.35 -9.50
CA GLU A 51 -4.57 12.37 -10.46
C GLU A 51 -3.16 12.87 -10.16
N ILE A 52 -2.89 13.28 -8.91
CA ILE A 52 -1.59 13.83 -8.53
C ILE A 52 -0.47 12.78 -8.65
N THR A 53 -0.75 11.54 -8.23
CA THR A 53 0.22 10.46 -8.21
C THR A 53 0.55 9.98 -9.63
N ARG A 54 -0.46 9.88 -10.51
CA ARG A 54 -0.24 9.54 -11.94
C ARG A 54 0.50 10.65 -12.68
N LYS A 55 0.15 11.91 -12.44
CA LYS A 55 0.85 13.05 -13.05
C LYS A 55 2.31 13.08 -12.62
N SER A 56 2.61 12.77 -11.37
CA SER A 56 3.98 12.64 -10.88
C SER A 56 4.76 11.55 -11.63
N LEU A 57 4.18 10.34 -11.75
CA LEU A 57 4.80 9.20 -12.42
C LEU A 57 5.15 9.47 -13.90
N THR A 58 4.42 10.35 -14.58
CA THR A 58 4.63 10.70 -15.99
C THR A 58 5.52 11.92 -16.20
N THR A 59 5.57 12.85 -15.24
CA THR A 59 6.28 14.13 -15.39
C THR A 59 7.66 14.14 -14.74
N LEU A 60 7.89 13.31 -13.72
CA LEU A 60 9.20 13.22 -13.08
C LEU A 60 10.12 12.27 -13.84
N GLY A 61 11.38 12.67 -13.99
CA GLY A 61 12.43 11.90 -14.69
C GLY A 61 12.95 10.70 -13.89
N ILE A 62 12.12 10.09 -13.04
CA ILE A 62 12.54 9.01 -12.15
C ILE A 62 12.58 7.70 -12.92
N SER A 63 13.71 6.99 -12.81
CA SER A 63 13.95 5.72 -13.48
C SER A 63 12.86 4.70 -13.16
N GLU A 64 12.50 3.87 -14.14
CA GLU A 64 11.36 2.95 -14.05
C GLU A 64 11.43 1.98 -12.85
N ASN A 65 12.64 1.57 -12.48
CA ASN A 65 12.91 0.66 -11.37
C ASN A 65 13.19 1.36 -10.04
N HIS A 66 12.99 2.68 -9.93
CA HIS A 66 13.20 3.37 -8.66
C HIS A 66 12.12 2.94 -7.63
N PRO A 67 12.49 2.58 -6.38
CA PRO A 67 11.53 2.10 -5.37
C PRO A 67 10.32 3.02 -5.13
N ILE A 68 10.51 4.34 -5.23
CA ILE A 68 9.41 5.31 -5.06
C ILE A 68 8.27 5.09 -6.06
N ARG A 69 8.55 4.62 -7.28
CA ARG A 69 7.51 4.33 -8.27
C ARG A 69 6.63 3.16 -7.82
N GLY A 70 7.24 2.17 -7.14
CA GLY A 70 6.50 1.08 -6.49
C GLY A 70 5.54 1.62 -5.43
N ILE A 71 5.99 2.53 -4.57
CA ILE A 71 5.14 3.20 -3.56
C ILE A 71 4.00 3.98 -4.23
N MET A 72 4.28 4.72 -5.30
CA MET A 72 3.27 5.49 -6.02
C MET A 72 2.20 4.59 -6.66
N HIS A 73 2.60 3.47 -7.24
CA HIS A 73 1.66 2.47 -7.73
C HIS A 73 0.84 1.87 -6.58
N SER A 74 1.45 1.51 -5.44
CA SER A 74 0.70 1.06 -4.26
C SER A 74 -0.33 2.09 -3.79
N ASN A 75 0.00 3.39 -3.79
CA ASN A 75 -0.93 4.45 -3.41
C ASN A 75 -2.11 4.56 -4.38
N ILE A 76 -1.85 4.50 -5.70
CA ILE A 76 -2.92 4.48 -6.71
C ILE A 76 -3.79 3.23 -6.54
N GLY A 77 -3.17 2.07 -6.32
CA GLY A 77 -3.87 0.81 -6.06
C GLY A 77 -4.79 0.91 -4.84
N LEU A 78 -4.28 1.49 -3.75
CA LEU A 78 -5.06 1.73 -2.53
C LEU A 78 -6.24 2.69 -2.79
N ALA A 79 -6.02 3.77 -3.54
CA ALA A 79 -7.11 4.69 -3.89
C ALA A 79 -8.21 4.00 -4.70
N TYR A 80 -7.86 3.11 -5.64
CA TYR A 80 -8.83 2.31 -6.39
C TYR A 80 -9.53 1.26 -5.54
N LEU A 81 -8.80 0.57 -4.65
CA LEU A 81 -9.36 -0.38 -3.70
C LEU A 81 -10.44 0.28 -2.84
N ARG A 82 -10.17 1.49 -2.34
CA ARG A 82 -11.12 2.25 -1.52
C ARG A 82 -12.35 2.78 -2.29
N CYS A 83 -12.26 2.83 -3.63
CA CYS A 83 -13.39 3.09 -4.53
C CYS A 83 -14.09 1.81 -5.01
N CYS A 84 -13.68 0.63 -4.53
CA CYS A 84 -14.15 -0.69 -4.99
C CYS A 84 -13.87 -0.97 -6.48
N ASP A 85 -12.88 -0.31 -7.08
CA ASP A 85 -12.40 -0.64 -8.43
C ASP A 85 -11.25 -1.65 -8.34
N TYR A 86 -11.62 -2.91 -8.09
CA TYR A 86 -10.67 -3.98 -7.79
C TYR A 86 -9.76 -4.33 -8.97
N THR A 87 -10.23 -4.17 -10.21
CA THR A 87 -9.43 -4.42 -11.41
C THR A 87 -8.27 -3.44 -11.50
N LEU A 88 -8.54 -2.13 -11.42
CA LEU A 88 -7.48 -1.13 -11.46
C LEU A 88 -6.62 -1.15 -10.20
N ALA A 89 -7.17 -1.54 -9.06
CA ALA A 89 -6.39 -1.77 -7.84
C ALA A 89 -5.35 -2.88 -8.05
N MET A 90 -5.78 -4.05 -8.54
CA MET A 90 -4.91 -5.20 -8.81
C MET A 90 -3.78 -4.84 -9.79
N GLU A 91 -4.10 -4.21 -10.93
CA GLU A 91 -3.09 -3.79 -11.91
C GLU A 91 -1.99 -2.91 -11.31
N ASN A 92 -2.36 -2.04 -10.35
CA ASN A 92 -1.40 -1.16 -9.70
C ASN A 92 -0.58 -1.88 -8.62
N PHE A 93 -1.19 -2.79 -7.86
CA PHE A 93 -0.44 -3.59 -6.88
C PHE A 93 0.52 -4.58 -7.55
N GLU A 94 0.15 -5.19 -8.68
CA GLU A 94 1.05 -6.05 -9.46
C GLU A 94 2.25 -5.26 -10.01
N LYS A 95 2.01 -4.04 -10.55
CA LYS A 95 3.10 -3.13 -10.97
C LYS A 95 3.98 -2.72 -9.80
N ALA A 96 3.39 -2.47 -8.63
CA ALA A 96 4.14 -2.16 -7.43
C ALA A 96 5.05 -3.33 -7.03
N LEU A 97 4.52 -4.56 -6.96
CA LEU A 97 5.32 -5.77 -6.68
C LEU A 97 6.44 -5.97 -7.69
N GLN A 98 6.18 -5.79 -8.99
CA GLN A 98 7.20 -5.92 -10.02
C GLN A 98 8.39 -4.97 -9.77
N ILE A 99 8.11 -3.71 -9.46
CA ILE A 99 9.17 -2.72 -9.15
C ILE A 99 9.85 -3.07 -7.83
N GLN A 100 9.09 -3.44 -6.80
CA GLN A 100 9.62 -3.78 -5.48
C GLN A 100 10.57 -4.98 -5.55
N PHE A 101 10.25 -6.04 -6.30
CA PHE A 101 11.14 -7.20 -6.45
C PHE A 101 12.45 -6.89 -7.18
N VAL A 102 12.46 -5.91 -8.07
CA VAL A 102 13.67 -5.49 -8.78
C VAL A 102 14.51 -4.53 -7.94
N SER A 103 13.88 -3.75 -7.05
CA SER A 103 14.50 -2.57 -6.43
C SER A 103 14.68 -2.64 -4.92
N LEU A 104 14.08 -3.63 -4.25
CA LEU A 104 14.11 -3.81 -2.80
C LEU A 104 14.63 -5.21 -2.42
N PRO A 105 15.17 -5.37 -1.20
CA PRO A 105 15.41 -6.69 -0.64
C PRO A 105 14.12 -7.53 -0.58
N PRO A 106 14.20 -8.87 -0.71
CA PRO A 106 13.03 -9.75 -0.72
C PRO A 106 12.11 -9.63 0.49
N ASP A 107 12.66 -9.25 1.65
CA ASP A 107 11.94 -9.15 2.91
C ASP A 107 11.54 -7.70 3.24
N HIS A 108 11.55 -6.79 2.26
CA HIS A 108 11.19 -5.40 2.52
C HIS A 108 9.69 -5.26 2.86
N LEU A 109 9.35 -4.52 3.93
CA LEU A 109 7.97 -4.39 4.42
C LEU A 109 6.97 -3.89 3.38
N ASN A 110 7.36 -3.01 2.44
CA ASN A 110 6.51 -2.61 1.31
C ASN A 110 5.97 -3.79 0.47
N ILE A 111 6.75 -4.88 0.35
CA ILE A 111 6.30 -6.11 -0.33
C ILE A 111 5.18 -6.76 0.47
N ALA A 112 5.33 -6.87 1.80
CA ALA A 112 4.29 -7.37 2.69
C ALA A 112 3.01 -6.53 2.64
N THR A 113 3.13 -5.21 2.68
CA THR A 113 1.98 -4.29 2.53
C THR A 113 1.25 -4.52 1.21
N THR A 114 2.00 -4.72 0.11
CA THR A 114 1.40 -4.96 -1.21
C THR A 114 0.70 -6.32 -1.27
N TYR A 115 1.28 -7.37 -0.68
CA TYR A 115 0.62 -8.67 -0.54
C TYR A 115 -0.67 -8.60 0.28
N ASN A 116 -0.68 -7.89 1.41
CA ASN A 116 -1.90 -7.66 2.21
C ASN A 116 -3.02 -7.01 1.39
N ASN A 117 -2.69 -6.04 0.54
CA ASN A 117 -3.68 -5.36 -0.29
C ASN A 117 -4.21 -6.25 -1.44
N ILE A 118 -3.35 -7.07 -2.05
CA ILE A 118 -3.77 -8.07 -3.06
C ILE A 118 -4.68 -9.12 -2.42
N ALA A 119 -4.33 -9.59 -1.22
CA ALA A 119 -5.14 -10.52 -0.45
C ALA A 119 -6.53 -9.94 -0.15
N ALA A 120 -6.60 -8.66 0.22
CA ALA A 120 -7.87 -7.96 0.44
C ALA A 120 -8.74 -7.94 -0.83
N ILE A 121 -8.16 -7.75 -2.01
CA ILE A 121 -8.90 -7.85 -3.28
C ILE A 121 -9.49 -9.25 -3.46
N TYR A 122 -8.67 -10.30 -3.32
CA TYR A 122 -9.16 -11.68 -3.46
C TYR A 122 -10.27 -12.00 -2.46
N PHE A 123 -10.17 -11.47 -1.24
CA PHE A 123 -11.18 -11.64 -0.20
C PHE A 123 -12.49 -10.89 -0.51
N GLU A 124 -12.41 -9.63 -0.92
CA GLU A 124 -13.57 -8.75 -1.06
C GLU A 124 -14.29 -8.87 -2.41
N SER A 125 -13.55 -9.09 -3.51
CA SER A 125 -14.12 -9.03 -4.86
C SER A 125 -14.32 -10.39 -5.52
N GLU A 126 -13.44 -11.35 -5.25
CA GLU A 126 -13.46 -12.66 -5.92
C GLU A 126 -13.99 -13.78 -5.02
N GLU A 127 -14.17 -13.52 -3.72
CA GLU A 127 -14.39 -14.55 -2.68
C GLU A 127 -13.41 -15.73 -2.79
N ASN A 128 -12.21 -15.46 -3.30
CA ASN A 128 -11.17 -16.45 -3.51
C ASN A 128 -10.32 -16.57 -2.25
N TYR A 129 -10.87 -17.23 -1.25
CA TYR A 129 -10.27 -17.39 0.08
C TYR A 129 -8.91 -18.08 0.04
N GLU A 130 -8.69 -19.01 -0.88
CA GLU A 130 -7.39 -19.70 -1.05
C GLU A 130 -6.30 -18.71 -1.44
N ARG A 131 -6.53 -17.91 -2.49
CA ARG A 131 -5.56 -16.90 -2.92
C ARG A 131 -5.40 -15.77 -1.91
N ALA A 132 -6.48 -15.38 -1.22
CA ALA A 132 -6.39 -14.40 -0.15
C ALA A 132 -5.48 -14.90 0.99
N LEU A 133 -5.66 -16.15 1.43
CA LEU A 133 -4.80 -16.78 2.45
C LEU A 133 -3.35 -16.83 1.99
N GLU A 134 -3.06 -17.31 0.78
CA GLU A 134 -1.68 -17.38 0.25
C GLU A 134 -0.96 -16.02 0.32
N ASN A 135 -1.66 -14.95 -0.05
CA ASN A 135 -1.08 -13.60 -0.04
C ASN A 135 -0.95 -13.05 1.39
N TYR A 136 -1.94 -13.25 2.27
CA TYR A 136 -1.82 -12.86 3.68
C TYR A 136 -0.70 -13.61 4.40
N GLU A 137 -0.52 -14.90 4.15
CA GLU A 137 0.55 -15.70 4.74
C GLU A 137 1.94 -15.22 4.29
N ARG A 138 2.11 -14.88 3.00
CA ARG A 138 3.35 -14.26 2.50
C ARG A 138 3.63 -12.91 3.16
N ALA A 139 2.63 -12.07 3.34
CA ALA A 139 2.77 -10.81 4.04
C ALA A 139 3.21 -11.02 5.50
N LEU A 140 2.54 -11.96 6.18
CA LEU A 140 2.82 -12.31 7.58
C LEU A 140 4.24 -12.84 7.76
N GLU A 141 4.73 -13.68 6.83
CA GLU A 141 6.08 -14.23 6.87
C GLU A 141 7.16 -13.13 6.82
N ILE A 142 6.97 -12.14 5.95
CA ILE A 142 7.89 -10.99 5.84
C ILE A 142 7.81 -10.12 7.10
N GLN A 143 6.60 -9.81 7.55
CA GLN A 143 6.36 -9.00 8.75
C GLN A 143 7.01 -9.62 9.98
N LEU A 144 6.82 -10.93 10.21
CA LEU A 144 7.41 -11.64 11.37
C LEU A 144 8.94 -11.71 11.34
N ARG A 145 9.56 -11.63 10.16
CA ARG A 145 11.02 -11.55 10.02
C ARG A 145 11.58 -10.16 10.30
N CYS A 146 10.83 -9.12 9.97
CA CYS A 146 11.34 -7.74 9.95
C CYS A 146 10.88 -6.88 11.13
N LEU A 147 9.74 -7.21 11.74
CA LEU A 147 9.17 -6.42 12.82
C LEU A 147 9.56 -7.01 14.19
N PRO A 148 9.93 -6.17 15.17
CA PRO A 148 10.51 -6.61 16.43
C PRO A 148 9.48 -7.24 17.39
N SER A 149 8.18 -7.03 17.16
CA SER A 149 7.12 -7.54 18.03
C SER A 149 5.97 -8.10 17.21
N LYS A 150 5.40 -9.21 17.68
CA LYS A 150 4.14 -9.75 17.17
C LYS A 150 2.94 -8.83 17.43
N THR A 151 3.06 -7.89 18.37
CA THR A 151 2.04 -6.89 18.68
C THR A 151 2.11 -5.66 17.77
N ASP A 152 2.89 -5.71 16.69
CA ASP A 152 2.90 -4.66 15.69
C ASP A 152 1.51 -4.61 15.01
N SER A 153 1.01 -3.39 14.77
CA SER A 153 -0.32 -3.19 14.19
C SER A 153 -0.47 -3.86 12.83
N ASP A 154 0.61 -3.94 12.04
CA ASP A 154 0.58 -4.56 10.71
C ASP A 154 0.45 -6.08 10.81
N ILE A 155 1.10 -6.70 11.80
CA ILE A 155 1.00 -8.15 12.07
C ILE A 155 -0.41 -8.49 12.59
N ALA A 156 -0.90 -7.71 13.55
CA ALA A 156 -2.24 -7.91 14.11
C ALA A 156 -3.32 -7.76 13.01
N LEU A 157 -3.19 -6.78 12.12
CA LEU A 157 -4.11 -6.62 10.99
C LEU A 157 -4.12 -7.85 10.08
N THR A 158 -2.95 -8.39 9.75
CA THR A 158 -2.84 -9.59 8.91
C THR A 158 -3.46 -10.82 9.59
N TYR A 159 -3.19 -11.05 10.88
CA TYR A 159 -3.85 -12.13 11.64
C TYR A 159 -5.37 -11.96 11.69
N ASN A 160 -5.88 -10.74 11.88
CA ASN A 160 -7.31 -10.48 11.87
C ASN A 160 -7.96 -10.85 10.53
N ASN A 161 -7.29 -10.53 9.41
CA ASN A 161 -7.80 -10.83 8.08
C ASN A 161 -7.79 -12.34 7.78
N ILE A 162 -6.72 -13.05 8.15
CA ILE A 162 -6.65 -14.52 8.06
C ILE A 162 -7.76 -15.16 8.92
N GLY A 163 -7.94 -14.70 10.15
CA GLY A 163 -9.00 -15.17 11.04
C GLY A 163 -10.40 -14.94 10.44
N SER A 164 -10.61 -13.80 9.79
CA SER A 164 -11.86 -13.48 9.09
C SER A 164 -12.13 -14.44 7.94
N ILE A 165 -11.11 -14.83 7.18
CA ILE A 165 -11.24 -15.85 6.13
C ILE A 165 -11.66 -17.20 6.73
N TYR A 166 -10.96 -17.68 7.76
CA TYR A 166 -11.31 -18.95 8.40
C TYR A 166 -12.72 -18.94 9.00
N TYR A 167 -13.15 -17.79 9.52
CA TYR A 167 -14.53 -17.63 9.99
C TYR A 167 -15.54 -17.77 8.84
N ARG A 168 -15.27 -17.17 7.67
CA ARG A 168 -16.12 -17.31 6.46
C ARG A 168 -16.14 -18.74 5.92
N LEU A 169 -15.07 -19.49 6.12
CA LEU A 169 -14.96 -20.92 5.80
C LEU A 169 -15.54 -21.84 6.89
N GLU A 170 -16.17 -21.29 7.93
CA GLU A 170 -16.69 -22.02 9.10
C GLU A 170 -15.64 -22.83 9.88
N ASN A 171 -14.35 -22.54 9.69
CA ASN A 171 -13.26 -23.12 10.47
C ASN A 171 -12.99 -22.28 11.72
N TYR A 172 -13.93 -22.32 12.66
CA TYR A 172 -13.90 -21.50 13.87
C TYR A 172 -12.68 -21.77 14.77
N SER A 173 -12.11 -22.98 14.71
CA SER A 173 -10.88 -23.31 15.44
C SER A 173 -9.69 -22.49 14.95
N LEU A 174 -9.45 -22.46 13.63
CA LEU A 174 -8.36 -21.69 13.05
C LEU A 174 -8.63 -20.18 13.12
N ALA A 175 -9.89 -19.76 12.99
CA ALA A 175 -10.25 -18.36 13.21
C ALA A 175 -9.87 -17.90 14.63
N LEU A 176 -10.23 -18.68 15.65
CA LEU A 176 -9.91 -18.38 17.05
C LEU A 176 -8.39 -18.39 17.31
N GLU A 177 -7.65 -19.29 16.68
CA GLU A 177 -6.18 -19.30 16.77
C GLU A 177 -5.58 -18.00 16.24
N ASN A 178 -6.03 -17.53 15.08
CA ASN A 178 -5.55 -16.27 14.50
C ASN A 178 -5.94 -15.06 15.37
N TYR A 179 -7.17 -15.01 15.88
CA TYR A 179 -7.59 -13.91 16.76
C TYR A 179 -6.86 -13.85 18.11
N LYS A 180 -6.24 -14.95 18.56
CA LYS A 180 -5.36 -14.95 19.75
C LYS A 180 -3.98 -14.35 19.48
N ASN A 181 -3.61 -14.17 18.22
CA ASN A 181 -2.33 -13.57 17.81
C ASN A 181 -2.46 -12.07 17.49
N LEU A 182 -3.59 -11.43 17.81
CA LEU A 182 -3.77 -9.97 17.85
C LEU A 182 -3.11 -9.37 19.10
#